data_AF-A0A2M7N6I2-F1
#
_entry.id   AF-A0A2M7N6I2-F1
#
_cell.length_a   1.000
_cell.length_b   1.000
_cell.length_c   1.000
_cell.angle_alpha   90.00
_cell.angle_beta   90.00
_cell.angle_gamma   90.00
#
_symmetry.space_group_name_H-M   'P 1'
#
loop_
_entity.id
_entity.type
_entity.pdbx_description
1 polymer ?
#
loop_
_entity_poly.entity_id
_entity_poly.type
_entity_poly.pdbx_seq_one_letter_code
_entity_poly.pdbx_strand_id
1 'polypeptide(L)'
;MKTHQLTLATLLLTLFLINNLKAQTIDSLKIIPINPTSNDTIKVISYTTFPYGDCNLGSSSVNIVDSIITIYTSYNIGLYPAFCNSIDTLTIGILNAGTYELTCHLSDTAPPTTYDIDTIIFTVQQGSGLQLIDNSGQEIKAYPNPTTTEIYINLKTQLNERHDIDIYSVFGQKIKTIKTDKKKILIDISDLTEGVYFI
;
A
#
# COMPACT_ATOMS: atom_id res chain seq x y z
N MET A 1 -30.19 -39.30 51.95
CA MET A 1 -29.39 -38.05 52.05
C MET A 1 -28.11 -38.03 51.20
N LYS A 2 -27.42 -39.15 50.95
CA LYS A 2 -26.16 -39.16 50.16
C LYS A 2 -26.32 -38.92 48.66
N THR A 3 -27.44 -39.33 48.05
CA THR A 3 -27.67 -39.23 46.60
C THR A 3 -27.94 -37.80 46.11
N HIS A 4 -28.59 -36.95 46.92
CA HIS A 4 -28.85 -35.55 46.57
C HIS A 4 -27.60 -34.67 46.62
N GLN A 5 -26.64 -34.97 47.51
CA GLN A 5 -25.36 -34.26 47.55
C GLN A 5 -24.48 -34.58 46.35
N LEU A 6 -24.55 -35.82 45.84
CA LEU A 6 -23.81 -36.24 44.66
C LEU A 6 -24.34 -35.55 43.39
N THR A 7 -25.66 -35.43 43.24
CA THR A 7 -26.28 -34.73 42.09
C THR A 7 -26.03 -33.22 42.13
N LEU A 8 -25.99 -32.61 43.31
CA LEU A 8 -25.70 -31.18 43.47
C LEU A 8 -24.22 -30.88 43.18
N ALA A 9 -23.31 -31.76 43.62
CA ALA A 9 -21.89 -31.66 43.33
C ALA A 9 -21.59 -31.84 41.84
N THR A 10 -22.25 -32.76 41.13
CA THR A 10 -22.08 -32.92 39.68
C THR A 10 -22.62 -31.71 38.90
N LEU A 11 -23.72 -31.09 39.35
CA LEU A 11 -24.29 -29.89 38.72
C LEU A 11 -23.40 -28.65 38.91
N LEU A 12 -22.80 -28.47 40.09
CA LEU A 12 -21.82 -27.40 40.35
C LEU A 12 -20.52 -27.62 39.56
N LEU A 13 -20.08 -28.87 39.37
CA LEU A 13 -18.88 -29.19 38.60
C LEU A 13 -19.06 -28.89 37.10
N THR A 14 -20.26 -29.13 36.54
CA THR A 14 -20.58 -28.73 35.17
C THR A 14 -20.68 -27.22 34.98
N LEU A 15 -21.10 -26.47 36.01
CA LEU A 15 -21.15 -24.99 35.96
C LEU A 15 -19.77 -24.33 35.98
N PHE A 16 -18.74 -25.00 36.52
CA PHE A 16 -17.38 -24.47 36.57
C PHE A 16 -16.58 -24.68 35.27
N LEU A 17 -17.02 -25.62 34.42
CA LEU A 17 -16.32 -25.98 33.17
C LEU A 17 -16.65 -25.08 31.97
N ILE A 18 -17.62 -24.16 32.10
CA ILE A 18 -18.06 -23.27 31.01
C ILE A 18 -17.29 -21.93 30.95
N ASN A 19 -16.39 -21.65 31.89
CA ASN A 19 -15.75 -20.32 32.01
C ASN A 19 -14.52 -20.09 31.12
N ASN A 20 -14.30 -20.88 30.07
CA ASN A 20 -13.19 -20.68 29.14
C ASN A 20 -13.63 -20.76 27.66
N LEU A 21 -14.80 -20.21 27.34
CA LEU A 21 -15.04 -19.81 25.95
C LEU A 21 -14.20 -18.57 25.69
N LYS A 22 -13.14 -18.72 24.89
CA LYS A 22 -12.50 -17.55 24.28
C LYS A 22 -13.57 -16.80 23.50
N ALA A 23 -13.94 -15.62 23.96
CA ALA A 23 -14.82 -14.70 23.27
C ALA A 23 -14.06 -14.00 22.14
N GLN A 24 -13.39 -14.77 21.28
CA GLN A 24 -12.73 -14.22 20.10
C GLN A 24 -13.81 -13.68 19.17
N THR A 25 -13.77 -12.38 18.97
CA THR A 25 -14.72 -11.58 18.19
C THR A 25 -14.12 -11.16 16.85
N ILE A 26 -12.79 -11.23 16.67
CA ILE A 26 -12.14 -11.07 15.38
C ILE A 26 -12.02 -12.44 14.71
N ASP A 27 -12.70 -12.62 13.57
CA ASP A 27 -12.66 -13.84 12.79
C ASP A 27 -11.45 -13.87 11.84
N SER A 28 -11.17 -12.73 11.20
CA SER A 28 -10.00 -12.57 10.34
C SER A 28 -9.71 -11.11 9.98
N LEU A 29 -8.44 -10.83 9.68
CA LEU A 29 -7.99 -9.59 9.06
C LEU A 29 -7.54 -9.85 7.61
N LYS A 30 -7.83 -8.91 6.70
CA LYS A 30 -7.35 -8.97 5.31
C LYS A 30 -6.84 -7.62 4.84
N ILE A 31 -5.74 -7.61 4.10
CA ILE A 31 -5.21 -6.42 3.46
C ILE A 31 -5.76 -6.30 2.04
N ILE A 32 -6.17 -5.08 1.66
CA ILE A 32 -6.50 -4.74 0.28
C ILE A 32 -5.67 -3.52 -0.18
N PRO A 33 -5.08 -3.56 -1.39
CA PRO A 33 -5.01 -4.74 -2.28
C PRO A 33 -4.13 -5.86 -1.69
N ILE A 34 -4.33 -7.10 -2.15
CA ILE A 34 -3.62 -8.29 -1.61
C ILE A 34 -2.11 -8.27 -1.84
N ASN A 35 -1.65 -7.53 -2.84
CA ASN A 35 -0.24 -7.26 -3.14
C ASN A 35 -0.04 -5.75 -3.28
N PRO A 36 0.01 -4.99 -2.18
CA PRO A 36 0.11 -3.54 -2.23
C PRO A 36 1.50 -3.12 -2.70
N THR A 37 1.54 -2.07 -3.49
CA THR A 37 2.76 -1.35 -3.87
C THR A 37 2.88 -0.04 -3.10
N SER A 38 4.05 0.58 -3.13
CA SER A 38 4.29 1.90 -2.53
C SER A 38 3.48 3.05 -3.14
N ASN A 39 2.67 2.78 -4.16
CA ASN A 39 1.76 3.72 -4.79
C ASN A 39 0.29 3.44 -4.44
N ASP A 40 0.00 2.29 -3.81
CA ASP A 40 -1.35 1.87 -3.49
C ASP A 40 -1.80 2.43 -2.14
N THR A 41 -3.08 2.82 -2.07
CA THR A 41 -3.71 3.11 -0.79
C THR A 41 -4.15 1.81 -0.14
N ILE A 42 -3.52 1.47 0.97
CA ILE A 42 -3.72 0.23 1.71
C ILE A 42 -4.89 0.39 2.68
N LYS A 43 -5.74 -0.63 2.75
CA LYS A 43 -6.81 -0.75 3.72
C LYS A 43 -6.78 -2.13 4.37
N VAL A 44 -7.25 -2.22 5.61
CA VAL A 44 -7.53 -3.50 6.28
C VAL A 44 -9.03 -3.72 6.32
N ILE A 45 -9.45 -4.96 6.06
CA ILE A 45 -10.81 -5.44 6.28
C ILE A 45 -10.78 -6.30 7.55
N SER A 46 -11.61 -5.94 8.53
CA SER A 46 -11.82 -6.71 9.74
C SER A 46 -13.15 -7.46 9.63
N TYR A 47 -13.11 -8.78 9.79
CA TYR A 47 -14.29 -9.63 9.91
C TYR A 47 -14.48 -9.97 11.37
N THR A 48 -15.64 -9.66 11.92
CA THR A 48 -15.91 -9.81 13.34
C THR A 48 -17.27 -10.44 13.60
N THR A 49 -17.37 -11.22 14.68
CA THR A 49 -18.59 -11.89 15.13
C THR A 49 -18.79 -11.66 16.62
N PHE A 50 -19.93 -11.09 16.99
CA PHE A 50 -20.33 -10.82 18.36
C PHE A 50 -21.50 -11.72 18.78
N PRO A 51 -21.58 -12.14 20.05
CA PRO A 51 -22.69 -12.96 20.55
C PRO A 51 -23.97 -12.15 20.90
N TYR A 52 -23.96 -10.84 20.62
CA TYR A 52 -25.06 -9.92 20.89
C TYR A 52 -25.48 -9.19 19.61
N GLY A 53 -26.77 -8.85 19.53
CA GLY A 53 -27.35 -8.10 18.42
C GLY A 53 -26.83 -6.66 18.40
N ASP A 54 -26.84 -6.05 17.22
CA ASP A 54 -26.15 -4.79 16.91
C ASP A 54 -24.62 -4.90 17.08
N CYS A 55 -23.87 -4.62 16.02
CA CYS A 55 -22.40 -4.73 16.04
C CYS A 55 -21.77 -3.70 15.10
N ASN A 56 -22.26 -2.47 15.16
CA ASN A 56 -21.74 -1.41 14.30
C ASN A 56 -20.43 -0.86 14.87
N LEU A 57 -19.45 -0.62 13.99
CA LEU A 57 -18.22 0.08 14.38
C LEU A 57 -18.56 1.49 14.89
N GLY A 58 -18.28 1.74 16.16
CA GLY A 58 -18.51 3.02 16.81
C GLY A 58 -17.34 3.98 16.62
N SER A 59 -16.11 3.49 16.83
CA SER A 59 -14.90 4.28 16.61
C SER A 59 -13.74 3.43 16.14
N SER A 60 -12.80 4.06 15.42
CA SER A 60 -11.56 3.44 15.02
C SER A 60 -10.41 4.45 14.99
N SER A 61 -9.19 3.96 15.17
CA SER A 61 -7.98 4.74 14.96
C SER A 61 -6.87 3.85 14.41
N VAL A 62 -5.98 4.46 13.62
CA VAL A 62 -4.81 3.81 13.04
C VAL A 62 -3.58 4.59 13.50
N ASN A 63 -2.62 3.90 14.09
CA ASN A 63 -1.33 4.43 14.48
C ASN A 63 -0.22 3.65 13.76
N ILE A 64 0.76 4.37 13.23
CA ILE A 64 1.85 3.78 12.44
C ILE A 64 3.17 4.30 13.03
N VAL A 65 3.99 3.37 13.51
CA VAL A 65 5.36 3.64 13.97
C VAL A 65 6.28 2.68 13.24
N ASP A 66 7.09 3.22 12.33
CA ASP A 66 7.98 2.45 11.45
C ASP A 66 7.23 1.34 10.70
N SER A 67 7.53 0.07 11.01
CA SER A 67 6.93 -1.13 10.43
C SER A 67 5.78 -1.72 11.26
N ILE A 68 5.40 -1.08 12.37
CA ILE A 68 4.35 -1.55 13.26
C ILE A 68 3.10 -0.67 13.07
N ILE A 69 2.00 -1.31 12.73
CA ILE A 69 0.69 -0.67 12.56
C ILE A 69 -0.20 -1.15 13.71
N THR A 70 -0.68 -0.23 14.53
CA THR A 70 -1.63 -0.53 15.60
C THR A 70 -2.98 0.07 15.28
N ILE A 71 -4.01 -0.76 15.27
CA ILE A 71 -5.39 -0.35 15.05
C ILE A 71 -6.17 -0.54 16.33
N TYR A 72 -6.96 0.45 16.72
CA TYR A 72 -7.93 0.32 17.79
C TYR A 72 -9.33 0.44 17.20
N THR A 73 -10.21 -0.49 17.53
CA THR A 73 -11.62 -0.49 17.14
C THR A 73 -12.50 -0.62 18.38
N SER A 74 -13.63 0.08 18.35
CA SER A 74 -14.67 -0.03 19.36
C SER A 74 -16.01 -0.24 18.69
N TYR A 75 -16.69 -1.33 19.05
CA TYR A 75 -17.97 -1.73 18.48
C TYR A 75 -19.10 -1.46 19.44
N ASN A 76 -20.13 -0.77 18.94
CA ASN A 76 -21.37 -0.60 19.66
C ASN A 76 -22.17 -1.88 19.56
N ILE A 77 -22.40 -2.52 20.71
CA ILE A 77 -23.19 -3.74 20.79
C ILE A 77 -24.46 -3.57 21.61
N GLY A 78 -25.53 -4.21 21.15
CA GLY A 78 -26.82 -4.27 21.82
C GLY A 78 -26.82 -5.32 22.94
N LEU A 79 -27.94 -5.38 23.67
CA LEU A 79 -28.06 -6.21 24.87
C LEU A 79 -28.76 -7.55 24.61
N TYR A 80 -29.24 -7.79 23.39
CA TYR A 80 -30.01 -8.99 23.07
C TYR A 80 -29.08 -10.11 22.57
N PRO A 81 -29.19 -11.35 23.09
CA PRO A 81 -28.35 -12.46 22.65
C PRO A 81 -28.74 -12.92 21.24
N ALA A 82 -28.03 -12.41 20.25
CA ALA A 82 -28.17 -12.75 18.83
C ALA A 82 -26.79 -12.61 18.18
N PHE A 83 -26.37 -13.58 17.36
CA PHE A 83 -25.08 -13.43 16.68
C PHE A 83 -25.14 -12.28 15.68
N CYS A 84 -24.17 -11.36 15.77
CA CYS A 84 -24.03 -10.23 14.86
C CYS A 84 -22.65 -10.26 14.22
N ASN A 85 -22.62 -10.21 12.89
CA ASN A 85 -21.38 -10.16 12.12
C ASN A 85 -21.17 -8.75 11.58
N SER A 86 -19.97 -8.20 11.75
CA SER A 86 -19.58 -6.92 11.14
C SER A 86 -18.36 -7.10 10.25
N ILE A 87 -18.39 -6.39 9.11
CA ILE A 87 -17.29 -6.32 8.15
C ILE A 87 -16.95 -4.85 7.95
N ASP A 88 -15.81 -4.44 8.47
CA ASP A 88 -15.39 -3.04 8.46
C ASP A 88 -14.09 -2.88 7.68
N THR A 89 -13.99 -1.80 6.91
CA THR A 89 -12.79 -1.48 6.14
C THR A 89 -12.16 -0.18 6.65
N LEU A 90 -10.94 -0.27 7.17
CA LEU A 90 -10.19 0.86 7.70
C LEU A 90 -9.06 1.22 6.74
N THR A 91 -8.93 2.51 6.41
CA THR A 91 -7.86 3.00 5.55
C THR A 91 -6.60 3.24 6.37
N ILE A 92 -5.50 2.59 5.97
CA ILE A 92 -4.17 2.78 6.57
C ILE A 92 -3.45 3.94 5.86
N GLY A 93 -3.54 3.99 4.52
CA GLY A 93 -2.89 5.01 3.70
C GLY A 93 -1.85 4.42 2.75
N ILE A 94 -0.92 5.26 2.29
CA ILE A 94 0.20 4.85 1.44
C ILE A 94 1.40 4.58 2.33
N LEU A 95 2.03 3.42 2.15
CA LEU A 95 3.21 2.98 2.89
C LEU A 95 4.41 2.85 1.95
N ASN A 96 5.60 3.03 2.49
CA ASN A 96 6.83 2.73 1.77
C ASN A 96 6.96 1.22 1.55
N ALA A 97 7.80 0.81 0.59
CA ALA A 97 8.11 -0.59 0.40
C ALA A 97 8.75 -1.17 1.67
N GLY A 98 8.26 -2.34 2.11
CA GLY A 98 8.67 -2.92 3.39
C GLY A 98 7.74 -4.02 3.87
N THR A 99 8.12 -4.70 4.94
CA THR A 99 7.25 -5.65 5.65
C THR A 99 6.69 -4.98 6.89
N TYR A 100 5.38 -5.16 7.10
CA TYR A 100 4.63 -4.54 8.17
C TYR A 100 3.94 -5.60 9.02
N GLU A 101 3.93 -5.37 10.33
CA GLU A 101 3.12 -6.11 11.28
C GLU A 101 1.96 -5.21 11.71
N LEU A 102 0.73 -5.68 11.48
CA LEU A 102 -0.49 -4.99 11.86
C LEU A 102 -1.16 -5.73 13.00
N THR A 103 -1.30 -5.05 14.14
CA THR A 103 -2.06 -5.53 15.30
C THR A 103 -3.38 -4.77 15.40
N CYS A 104 -4.50 -5.48 15.41
CA CYS A 104 -5.83 -4.92 15.63
C CYS A 104 -6.28 -5.22 17.06
N HIS A 105 -6.49 -4.18 17.85
CA HIS A 105 -7.16 -4.24 19.14
C HIS A 105 -8.64 -3.93 18.96
N LEU A 106 -9.48 -4.86 19.39
CA LEU A 106 -10.93 -4.71 19.39
C LEU A 106 -11.45 -4.59 20.82
N SER A 107 -12.42 -3.70 20.99
CA SER A 107 -13.24 -3.58 22.19
C SER A 107 -14.71 -3.48 21.80
N ASP A 108 -15.61 -3.91 22.69
CA ASP A 108 -17.04 -3.66 22.55
C ASP A 108 -17.57 -2.70 23.63
N THR A 109 -18.85 -2.34 23.54
CA THR A 109 -19.53 -1.51 24.55
C THR A 109 -20.37 -2.32 25.54
N ALA A 110 -20.32 -3.65 25.54
CA ALA A 110 -21.08 -4.42 26.53
C ALA A 110 -20.47 -4.26 27.92
N PRO A 111 -21.28 -4.39 28.99
CA PRO A 111 -20.80 -4.62 30.33
C PRO A 111 -20.85 -6.12 30.69
N PRO A 112 -19.71 -6.78 31.02
CA PRO A 112 -18.34 -6.26 30.97
C PRO A 112 -17.83 -6.13 29.53
N THR A 113 -16.93 -5.17 29.30
CA THR A 113 -16.33 -4.97 27.98
C THR A 113 -15.50 -6.18 27.59
N THR A 114 -15.73 -6.69 26.38
CA THR A 114 -14.90 -7.73 25.79
C THR A 114 -13.77 -7.09 25.00
N TYR A 115 -12.61 -7.75 25.01
CA TYR A 115 -11.45 -7.37 24.21
C TYR A 115 -10.98 -8.55 23.39
N ASP A 116 -10.53 -8.28 22.17
CA ASP A 116 -9.86 -9.24 21.31
C ASP A 116 -8.69 -8.59 20.58
N ILE A 117 -7.70 -9.40 20.20
CA ILE A 117 -6.51 -8.96 19.50
C ILE A 117 -6.17 -9.97 18.41
N ASP A 118 -6.02 -9.49 17.18
CA ASP A 118 -5.52 -10.29 16.06
C ASP A 118 -4.38 -9.55 15.34
N THR A 119 -3.51 -10.31 14.70
CA THR A 119 -2.30 -9.79 14.04
C THR A 119 -2.12 -10.39 12.66
N ILE A 120 -1.79 -9.54 11.69
CA ILE A 120 -1.43 -9.96 10.33
C ILE A 120 -0.12 -9.32 9.90
N ILE A 121 0.68 -10.07 9.16
CA ILE A 121 1.91 -9.59 8.52
C ILE A 121 1.67 -9.50 7.02
N PHE A 122 2.09 -8.40 6.41
CA PHE A 122 2.03 -8.21 4.97
C PHE A 122 3.23 -7.43 4.44
N THR A 123 3.44 -7.49 3.13
CA THR A 123 4.55 -6.82 2.47
C THR A 123 4.03 -5.82 1.45
N VAL A 124 4.60 -4.62 1.46
CA VAL A 124 4.41 -3.57 0.47
C VAL A 124 5.57 -3.63 -0.51
N GLN A 125 5.24 -3.82 -1.78
CA GLN A 125 6.19 -3.91 -2.88
C GLN A 125 6.63 -2.52 -3.31
N GLN A 126 7.84 -2.41 -3.87
CA GLN A 126 8.23 -1.18 -4.55
C GLN A 126 7.33 -0.97 -5.76
N GLY A 127 6.59 0.13 -5.80
CA GLY A 127 5.80 0.50 -6.96
C GLY A 127 6.72 0.84 -8.13
N SER A 128 6.52 0.19 -9.28
CA SER A 128 7.18 0.55 -10.53
C SER A 128 6.56 1.81 -11.11
N GLY A 129 6.79 2.95 -10.46
CA GLY A 129 6.54 4.27 -11.04
C GLY A 129 7.82 4.78 -11.69
N LEU A 130 7.75 5.27 -12.93
CA LEU A 130 8.78 6.14 -13.47
C LEU A 130 8.80 7.40 -12.62
N GLN A 131 9.73 7.50 -11.67
CA GLN A 131 10.02 8.76 -11.02
C GLN A 131 10.56 9.68 -12.12
N LEU A 132 9.78 10.69 -12.51
CA LEU A 132 10.27 11.76 -13.36
C LEU A 132 11.42 12.41 -12.58
N ILE A 133 12.65 12.07 -12.93
CA ILE A 133 13.81 12.82 -12.47
C ILE A 133 13.62 14.22 -13.05
N ASP A 134 13.31 15.18 -12.20
CA ASP A 134 13.21 16.58 -12.59
C ASP A 134 14.60 17.10 -12.94
N ASN A 135 15.02 16.84 -14.18
CA ASN A 135 16.23 17.39 -14.78
C ASN A 135 16.01 18.84 -15.26
N SER A 136 15.14 19.63 -14.62
CA SER A 136 14.88 21.04 -14.98
C SER A 136 16.13 21.92 -15.05
N GLY A 137 17.24 21.50 -14.43
CA GLY A 137 18.56 22.13 -14.54
C GLY A 137 19.32 21.84 -15.84
N GLN A 138 19.04 20.73 -16.54
CA GLN A 138 19.71 20.28 -17.77
C GLN A 138 18.67 20.09 -18.89
N GLU A 139 18.07 21.20 -19.30
CA GLU A 139 17.03 21.21 -20.33
C GLU A 139 17.66 21.05 -21.73
N ILE A 140 17.55 19.86 -22.31
CA ILE A 140 17.85 19.60 -23.73
C ILE A 140 16.55 19.75 -24.52
N LYS A 141 16.53 20.60 -25.55
CA LYS A 141 15.39 20.70 -26.48
C LYS A 141 15.81 20.28 -27.87
N ALA A 142 15.03 19.37 -28.48
CA ALA A 142 15.21 18.91 -29.84
C ALA A 142 13.96 19.26 -30.66
N TYR A 143 14.09 20.03 -31.75
CA TYR A 143 12.96 20.45 -32.57
C TYR A 143 13.37 20.77 -34.02
N PRO A 144 12.47 20.66 -35.02
CA PRO A 144 11.17 20.04 -34.89
C PRO A 144 11.31 18.51 -34.72
N ASN A 145 10.39 17.91 -33.97
CA ASN A 145 10.21 16.48 -33.90
C ASN A 145 8.71 16.21 -34.07
N PRO A 146 8.25 15.60 -35.18
CA PRO A 146 9.04 14.99 -36.27
C PRO A 146 9.74 15.98 -37.22
N THR A 147 10.74 15.50 -37.99
CA THR A 147 11.46 16.26 -39.04
C THR A 147 11.96 15.32 -40.15
N THR A 148 12.29 15.87 -41.32
CA THR A 148 12.78 15.12 -42.50
C THR A 148 14.19 15.51 -42.96
N THR A 149 14.67 16.71 -42.61
CA THR A 149 15.95 17.23 -43.12
C THR A 149 16.89 17.65 -42.02
N GLU A 150 16.38 18.36 -41.01
CA GLU A 150 17.23 18.98 -39.99
C GLU A 150 16.57 18.99 -38.62
N ILE A 151 17.39 18.88 -37.57
CA ILE A 151 16.96 19.01 -36.19
C ILE A 151 17.84 20.02 -35.44
N TYR A 152 17.20 20.89 -34.69
CA TYR A 152 17.85 21.84 -33.79
C TYR A 152 17.94 21.25 -32.39
N ILE A 153 19.16 21.19 -31.85
CA ILE A 153 19.42 20.82 -30.46
C ILE A 153 19.82 22.09 -29.69
N ASN A 154 19.09 22.39 -28.61
CA ASN A 154 19.37 23.48 -27.70
C ASN A 154 19.74 22.94 -26.31
N LEU A 155 20.98 23.18 -25.91
CA LEU A 155 21.59 22.74 -24.66
C LEU A 155 21.61 23.91 -23.66
N LYS A 156 20.87 23.77 -22.55
CA LYS A 156 20.91 24.70 -21.42
C LYS A 156 22.05 24.33 -20.46
N THR A 157 23.30 24.49 -20.92
CA THR A 157 24.51 24.25 -20.11
C THR A 157 25.36 25.53 -19.95
N GLN A 158 26.38 25.48 -19.09
CA GLN A 158 27.39 26.53 -18.94
C GLN A 158 28.22 26.69 -20.23
N LEU A 159 28.78 27.89 -20.43
CA LEU A 159 29.62 28.17 -21.60
C LEU A 159 30.94 27.39 -21.48
N ASN A 160 31.39 26.74 -22.56
CA ASN A 160 32.68 26.06 -22.73
C ASN A 160 32.79 24.59 -22.30
N GLU A 161 31.67 23.88 -22.08
CA GLU A 161 31.69 22.42 -21.98
C GLU A 161 31.66 21.79 -23.37
N ARG A 162 32.50 20.77 -23.58
CA ARG A 162 32.45 19.96 -24.81
C ARG A 162 31.38 18.89 -24.64
N HIS A 163 30.44 18.86 -25.57
CA HIS A 163 29.37 17.88 -25.63
C HIS A 163 29.56 16.95 -26.82
N ASP A 164 29.27 15.68 -26.59
CA ASP A 164 29.15 14.66 -27.62
C ASP A 164 27.65 14.32 -27.73
N ILE A 165 27.04 14.64 -28.87
CA ILE A 165 25.65 14.32 -29.21
C ILE A 165 25.67 13.06 -30.07
N ASP A 166 25.12 11.97 -29.56
CA ASP A 166 25.07 10.68 -30.23
C ASP A 166 23.66 10.38 -30.73
N ILE A 167 23.53 9.92 -31.96
CA ILE A 167 22.26 9.48 -32.54
C ILE A 167 22.26 7.97 -32.62
N TYR A 168 21.21 7.34 -32.07
CA TYR A 168 21.03 5.89 -32.06
C TYR A 168 19.77 5.47 -32.81
N SER A 169 19.83 4.32 -33.49
CA SER A 169 18.64 3.65 -34.02
C SER A 169 17.85 2.96 -32.90
N VAL A 170 16.63 2.51 -33.20
CA VAL A 170 15.82 1.68 -32.28
C VAL A 170 16.48 0.35 -31.89
N PHE A 171 17.48 -0.10 -32.63
CA PHE A 171 18.25 -1.30 -32.31
C PHE A 171 19.49 -1.00 -31.45
N GLY A 172 19.67 0.25 -31.00
CA GLY A 172 20.82 0.69 -30.21
C GLY A 172 22.11 0.88 -31.03
N GLN A 173 22.02 0.83 -32.36
CA GLN A 173 23.18 1.11 -33.22
C GLN A 173 23.47 2.60 -33.22
N LYS A 174 24.71 2.98 -32.89
CA LYS A 174 25.19 4.36 -33.01
C LYS A 174 25.33 4.72 -34.49
N ILE A 175 24.56 5.71 -34.93
CA ILE A 175 24.51 6.16 -36.32
C ILE A 175 25.46 7.33 -36.56
N LYS A 176 25.48 8.30 -35.63
CA LYS A 176 26.24 9.56 -35.80
C LYS A 176 26.70 10.08 -34.44
N THR A 177 27.84 10.76 -34.43
CA THR A 177 28.34 11.52 -33.27
C THR A 177 28.70 12.93 -33.71
N ILE A 178 28.16 13.93 -33.02
CA ILE A 178 28.45 15.34 -33.24
C ILE A 178 29.16 15.88 -32.00
N LYS A 179 30.39 16.37 -32.16
CA LYS A 179 31.16 17.00 -31.09
C LYS A 179 31.03 18.51 -31.19
N THR A 180 30.61 19.17 -30.13
CA THR A 180 30.28 20.59 -30.13
C THR A 180 30.56 21.24 -28.79
N ASP A 181 30.93 22.51 -28.80
CA ASP A 181 30.99 23.42 -27.65
C ASP A 181 29.87 24.48 -27.69
N LYS A 182 29.00 24.40 -28.70
CA LYS A 182 27.90 25.34 -28.94
C LYS A 182 26.64 24.92 -28.19
N LYS A 183 25.88 25.92 -27.71
CA LYS A 183 24.55 25.71 -27.09
C LYS A 183 23.44 25.39 -28.09
N LYS A 184 23.55 25.90 -29.33
CA LYS A 184 22.59 25.65 -30.40
C LYS A 184 23.30 24.97 -31.55
N ILE A 185 22.79 23.79 -31.91
CA ILE A 185 23.37 22.96 -32.96
C ILE A 185 22.27 22.64 -33.98
N LEU A 186 22.61 22.78 -35.25
CA LEU A 186 21.80 22.29 -36.35
C LEU A 186 22.43 20.99 -36.85
N ILE A 187 21.65 19.91 -36.86
CA ILE A 187 22.10 18.60 -37.33
C ILE A 187 21.31 18.26 -38.58
N ASP A 188 22.03 18.04 -39.68
CA ASP A 188 21.48 17.48 -40.92
C ASP A 188 21.28 15.97 -40.73
N ILE A 189 20.05 15.52 -41.01
CA ILE A 189 19.58 14.13 -40.93
C ILE A 189 18.99 13.63 -42.26
N SER A 190 19.18 14.38 -43.35
CA SER A 190 18.66 14.03 -44.68
C SER A 190 19.20 12.70 -45.23
N ASP A 191 20.31 12.22 -44.66
CA ASP A 191 20.94 10.93 -44.95
C ASP A 191 20.33 9.76 -44.17
N LEU A 192 19.46 10.02 -43.19
CA LEU A 192 18.83 8.98 -42.37
C LEU A 192 17.60 8.39 -43.07
N THR A 193 17.45 7.07 -42.99
CA THR A 193 16.23 6.40 -43.44
C THR A 193 15.05 6.74 -42.51
N GLU A 194 13.83 6.77 -43.04
CA GLU A 194 12.62 7.02 -42.26
C GLU A 194 12.51 6.06 -41.06
N GLY A 195 12.24 6.62 -39.88
CA GLY A 195 12.16 5.83 -38.64
C GLY A 195 12.25 6.66 -37.37
N VAL A 196 12.32 5.97 -36.23
CA VAL A 196 12.51 6.58 -34.90
C VAL A 196 13.98 6.49 -34.52
N TYR A 197 14.51 7.58 -33.97
CA TYR A 197 15.88 7.68 -33.49
C TYR A 197 15.91 8.28 -32.09
N PHE A 198 16.94 7.92 -31.33
CA PHE A 198 17.22 8.47 -30.01
C PHE A 198 18.42 9.41 -30.09
N ILE A 199 18.34 10.55 -29.41
CA ILE A 199 19.36 11.58 -29.31
C ILE A 199 19.62 11.84 -27.82
#